data_AF-A0A835LZN8-F1
#
_entry.id   AF-A0A835LZN8-F1
#
_cell.length_a   1.000
_cell.length_b   1.000
_cell.length_c   1.000
_cell.angle_alpha   90.00
_cell.angle_beta   90.00
_cell.angle_gamma   90.00
#
_symmetry.space_group_name_H-M   'P 1'
#
loop_
_entity.id
_entity.type
_entity.pdbx_description
1 polymer ?
#
loop_
_entity_poly.entity_id
_entity_poly.type
_entity_poly.pdbx_seq_one_letter_code
_entity_poly.pdbx_strand_id
1 'polypeptide(L)'
;MIDPFPHLCHSSDVYSNCDEHFNNWLLFCSMFVLLKGRTMKESFSIGQEIASVITSMNPAPVTLKMEKVYHPCFLLTKKRYVGYSYETPDQVEPSFDAKGIETVRRDSCGAVAKTMEQSLRLFFEHQDISKVKAYLQRQWTRILAGRVSLHDFVFAKEVRLGTYSNRSASFPPAAIVAIKAMKTDPRAEPRYAERVPYAVIHGEPGARLVDMVVDPLDLLATDSPFSLNDLYYINKQIIPALQRVFGLVGADLKRWFSEMPRPVRSAVGKRFSYAPSGQRTRIDYYYLSRHCILCGELVQASNHFCDNCSKNEAAVATAVVSRTSKLEREVQHLAAICRHCGGGDWIVDSGIKCVSLACTVFYERRKVQKELHTLSGVAADIGFYPRCMVELF
;
A
#
# COMPACT_ATOMS: atom_id res chain seq x y z
N MET A 1 15.52 43.39 -7.97
CA MET A 1 14.29 43.41 -7.13
C MET A 1 14.74 43.10 -5.73
N ILE A 2 14.49 44.04 -4.82
CA ILE A 2 15.27 44.28 -3.60
C ILE A 2 14.98 43.18 -2.56
N ASP A 3 16.04 42.47 -2.17
CA ASP A 3 16.11 41.52 -1.05
C ASP A 3 16.15 42.31 0.27
N PRO A 4 15.17 42.19 1.19
CA PRO A 4 15.24 42.90 2.46
C PRO A 4 15.96 42.12 3.57
N PHE A 5 16.40 40.87 3.36
CA PHE A 5 17.08 40.08 4.41
C PHE A 5 18.17 39.16 3.86
N PRO A 6 19.42 39.65 3.69
CA PRO A 6 20.54 38.81 3.24
C PRO A 6 21.13 37.91 4.33
N HIS A 7 20.63 37.94 5.58
CA HIS A 7 21.21 37.21 6.71
C HIS A 7 20.36 36.08 7.32
N LEU A 8 19.21 35.73 6.71
CA LEU A 8 18.36 34.62 7.19
C LEU A 8 18.31 33.40 6.25
N CYS A 9 19.10 33.41 5.17
CA CYS A 9 19.17 32.32 4.21
C CYS A 9 20.62 31.83 4.02
N HIS A 10 21.31 31.56 5.13
CA HIS A 10 22.41 30.59 5.10
C HIS A 10 21.98 29.29 5.77
N SER A 11 21.91 28.28 4.92
CA SER A 11 21.89 26.85 5.20
C SER A 11 22.68 26.45 6.44
N SER A 12 22.00 26.18 7.55
CA SER A 12 22.31 25.12 8.53
C SER A 12 21.50 25.33 9.82
N ASP A 13 20.19 25.11 9.78
CA ASP A 13 19.46 24.75 11.00
C ASP A 13 18.45 23.66 10.63
N VAL A 14 18.79 22.44 11.05
CA VAL A 14 17.99 21.24 10.88
C VAL A 14 16.74 21.38 11.76
N TYR A 15 15.58 21.52 11.12
CA TYR A 15 14.30 21.69 11.81
C TYR A 15 13.82 20.38 12.44
N SER A 16 14.24 20.14 13.69
CA SER A 16 13.63 19.16 14.58
C SER A 16 13.81 19.59 16.04
N ASN A 17 12.93 20.44 16.57
CA ASN A 17 12.74 20.52 18.01
C ASN A 17 11.38 19.93 18.35
N CYS A 18 11.35 18.60 18.50
CA CYS A 18 10.39 17.92 19.35
C CYS A 18 10.87 18.04 20.82
N ASP A 19 11.12 19.26 21.27
CA ASP A 19 11.22 19.54 22.71
C ASP A 19 9.83 19.83 23.24
N GLU A 20 9.59 19.45 24.50
CA GLU A 20 8.34 19.47 25.28
C GLU A 20 7.67 20.86 25.44
N HIS A 21 8.02 21.84 24.61
CA HIS A 21 7.47 23.18 24.63
C HIS A 21 6.60 23.43 23.39
N PHE A 22 5.40 23.99 23.63
CA PHE A 22 4.38 24.37 22.64
C PHE A 22 4.97 25.19 21.47
N ASN A 23 5.47 24.50 20.44
CA ASN A 23 6.00 25.13 19.24
C ASN A 23 4.91 25.16 18.17
N ASN A 24 4.49 26.36 17.77
CA ASN A 24 3.49 26.58 16.73
C ASN A 24 4.13 27.19 15.49
N TRP A 25 3.61 26.82 14.33
CA TRP A 25 4.10 27.30 13.05
C TRP A 25 3.04 28.12 12.33
N LEU A 26 3.33 29.41 12.11
CA LEU A 26 2.46 30.28 11.31
C LEU A 26 2.77 30.11 9.84
N LEU A 27 1.72 30.00 9.01
CA LEU A 27 1.85 30.00 7.56
C LEU A 27 1.32 31.32 6.97
N PHE A 28 2.19 32.03 6.27
CA PHE A 28 1.89 33.24 5.49
C PHE A 28 2.20 33.01 4.02
N CYS A 29 1.21 32.70 3.18
CA CYS A 29 1.28 32.38 1.74
C CYS A 29 2.34 31.34 1.30
N SER A 30 3.63 31.56 1.59
CA SER A 30 4.74 30.64 1.36
C SER A 30 5.83 30.65 2.44
N MET A 31 5.64 31.34 3.58
CA MET A 31 6.62 31.46 4.66
C MET A 31 6.13 30.82 5.95
N PHE A 32 7.01 30.05 6.60
CA PHE A 32 6.78 29.46 7.91
C PHE A 32 7.51 30.28 8.98
N VAL A 33 6.79 30.72 10.01
CA VAL A 33 7.38 31.41 11.19
C VAL A 33 7.15 30.55 12.43
N LEU A 34 8.24 30.18 13.10
CA LEU A 34 8.20 29.39 14.33
C LEU A 34 7.97 30.30 15.54
N LEU A 35 6.89 30.06 16.27
CA LEU A 35 6.61 30.67 17.57
C LEU A 35 6.85 29.64 18.68
N LYS A 36 7.99 29.78 19.36
CA LYS A 36 8.39 28.88 20.45
C LYS A 36 7.61 29.18 21.73
N GLY A 37 7.06 28.13 22.36
CA GLY A 37 6.39 28.20 23.66
C GLY A 37 5.09 29.03 23.68
N ARG A 38 4.44 29.25 22.53
CA ARG A 38 3.21 30.07 22.44
C ARG A 38 1.97 29.20 22.37
N THR A 39 0.88 29.67 22.95
CA THR A 39 -0.41 28.97 22.81
C THR A 39 -0.98 29.15 21.41
N MET A 40 -1.95 28.31 21.04
CA MET A 40 -2.62 28.41 19.74
C MET A 40 -3.25 29.81 19.54
N LYS A 41 -3.97 30.31 20.56
CA LYS A 41 -4.64 31.63 20.52
C LYS A 41 -3.64 32.78 20.39
N GLU A 42 -2.55 32.74 21.17
CA GLU A 42 -1.47 33.72 21.05
C GLU A 42 -0.84 33.70 19.66
N SER A 43 -0.68 32.51 19.07
CA SER A 43 -0.09 32.36 17.75
C SER A 43 -0.94 33.03 16.67
N PHE A 44 -2.27 32.89 16.74
CA PHE A 44 -3.18 33.64 15.86
C PHE A 44 -3.06 35.15 16.05
N SER A 45 -3.05 35.63 17.30
CA SER A 45 -2.92 37.07 17.60
C SER A 45 -1.63 37.66 17.05
N ILE A 46 -0.49 37.00 17.32
CA ILE A 46 0.83 37.41 16.80
C ILE A 46 0.84 37.35 15.27
N GLY A 47 0.24 36.31 14.69
CA GLY A 47 0.16 36.17 13.24
C GLY A 47 -0.61 37.31 12.57
N GLN A 48 -1.70 37.75 13.20
CA GLN A 48 -2.50 38.89 12.73
C GLN A 48 -1.77 40.23 12.88
N GLU A 49 -1.03 40.40 13.99
CA GLU A 49 -0.18 41.56 14.20
C GLU A 49 0.91 41.67 13.12
N ILE A 50 1.62 40.57 12.87
CA ILE A 50 2.64 40.49 11.79
C ILE A 50 2.01 40.81 10.43
N ALA A 51 0.86 40.24 10.11
CA ALA A 51 0.15 40.51 8.87
C ALA A 51 -0.22 41.99 8.70
N SER A 52 -0.71 42.62 9.78
CA SER A 52 -1.10 44.04 9.80
C SER A 52 0.12 44.96 9.61
N VAL A 53 1.19 44.73 10.37
CA VAL A 53 2.42 45.53 10.31
C VAL A 53 3.08 45.41 8.93
N ILE A 54 3.17 44.22 8.35
CA ILE A 54 3.77 44.06 7.02
C ILE A 54 2.86 44.67 5.94
N THR A 55 1.54 44.54 6.07
CA THR A 55 0.61 45.14 5.11
C THR A 55 0.72 46.66 5.08
N SER A 56 0.85 47.32 6.24
CA SER A 56 0.98 48.79 6.32
C SER A 56 2.31 49.31 5.77
N MET A 57 3.35 48.47 5.77
CA MET A 57 4.66 48.80 5.15
C MET A 57 4.63 48.71 3.62
N ASN A 58 3.58 48.16 3.00
CA ASN A 58 3.49 47.96 1.57
C ASN A 58 2.40 48.84 0.94
N PRO A 59 2.58 49.29 -0.32
CA PRO A 59 1.59 50.10 -1.00
C PRO A 59 0.33 49.27 -1.32
N ALA A 60 -0.84 49.91 -1.24
CA ALA A 60 -2.09 49.29 -1.70
C ALA A 60 -1.99 48.90 -3.19
N PRO A 61 -2.52 47.73 -3.61
CA PRO A 61 -3.38 46.79 -2.89
C PRO A 61 -2.65 45.58 -2.27
N VAL A 62 -1.34 45.67 -2.01
CA VAL A 62 -0.56 44.54 -1.50
C VAL A 62 -0.90 44.28 -0.02
N THR A 63 -1.46 43.12 0.29
CA THR A 63 -1.83 42.71 1.65
C THR A 63 -1.23 41.36 2.02
N LEU A 64 -0.61 41.25 3.20
CA LEU A 64 -0.21 39.98 3.77
C LEU A 64 -1.38 39.39 4.56
N LYS A 65 -1.75 38.14 4.27
CA LYS A 65 -2.80 37.41 4.99
C LYS A 65 -2.20 36.28 5.81
N MET A 66 -2.58 36.22 7.08
CA MET A 66 -2.36 35.04 7.92
C MET A 66 -3.38 33.97 7.53
N GLU A 67 -2.91 32.79 7.11
CA GLU A 67 -3.80 31.73 6.60
C GLU A 67 -4.13 30.71 7.68
N LYS A 68 -3.10 30.06 8.26
CA LYS A 68 -3.26 28.92 9.17
C LYS A 68 -2.14 28.87 10.21
N VAL A 69 -2.43 28.21 11.34
CA VAL A 69 -1.42 27.76 12.31
C VAL A 69 -1.29 26.24 12.22
N TYR A 70 -0.07 25.72 12.19
CA TYR A 70 0.19 24.28 12.25
C TYR A 70 0.69 23.86 13.63
N HIS A 71 0.06 22.83 14.19
CA HIS A 71 0.50 22.16 15.42
C HIS A 71 -0.16 20.78 15.60
N PRO A 72 0.60 19.69 15.75
CA PRO A 72 2.00 19.51 15.39
C PRO A 72 2.21 19.46 13.86
N CYS A 73 3.48 19.60 13.42
CA CYS A 73 3.83 19.46 12.00
C CYS A 73 5.26 18.97 11.76
N PHE A 74 5.49 18.41 10.56
CA PHE A 74 6.78 18.06 9.99
C PHE A 74 7.05 18.90 8.74
N LEU A 75 8.21 19.56 8.72
CA LEU A 75 8.74 20.25 7.56
C LEU A 75 9.87 19.40 6.98
N LEU A 76 9.69 18.81 5.79
CA LEU A 76 10.66 17.88 5.22
C LEU A 76 11.65 18.58 4.28
N THR A 77 11.12 19.14 3.19
CA THR A 77 11.88 19.85 2.16
C THR A 77 10.98 20.89 1.49
N LYS A 78 11.52 21.69 0.58
CA LYS A 78 10.73 22.66 -0.19
C LYS A 78 9.51 22.00 -0.83
N LYS A 79 8.32 22.56 -0.57
CA LYS A 79 7.00 22.06 -1.01
C LYS A 79 6.65 20.66 -0.46
N ARG A 80 7.27 20.22 0.64
CA ARG A 80 6.99 18.94 1.31
C ARG A 80 6.86 19.13 2.82
N TYR A 81 5.63 19.17 3.30
CA TYR A 81 5.32 19.32 4.73
C TYR A 81 3.98 18.67 5.04
N VAL A 82 3.77 18.35 6.32
CA VAL A 82 2.52 17.77 6.81
C VAL A 82 2.27 18.20 8.25
N GLY A 83 1.03 18.48 8.60
CA GLY A 83 0.68 18.83 9.97
C GLY A 83 -0.81 18.96 10.17
N TYR A 84 -1.19 19.13 11.43
CA TYR A 84 -2.52 19.54 11.82
C TYR A 84 -2.63 21.06 11.70
N SER A 85 -3.50 21.52 10.80
CA SER A 85 -3.73 22.93 10.52
C SER A 85 -5.01 23.42 11.17
N TYR A 86 -4.92 24.60 11.79
CA TYR A 86 -6.01 25.35 12.37
C TYR A 86 -6.18 26.65 11.59
N GLU A 87 -7.41 26.94 11.16
CA GLU A 87 -7.75 28.15 10.42
C GLU A 87 -8.33 29.22 11.35
N THR A 88 -8.88 28.83 12.50
CA THR A 88 -9.42 29.77 13.49
C THR A 88 -8.93 29.45 14.91
N PRO A 89 -8.90 30.45 15.82
CA PRO A 89 -8.44 30.26 17.20
C PRO A 89 -9.32 29.33 18.05
N ASP A 90 -10.61 29.24 17.70
CA ASP A 90 -11.61 28.46 18.44
C ASP A 90 -11.86 27.07 17.80
N GLN A 91 -11.12 26.72 16.75
CA GLN A 91 -11.19 25.42 16.11
C GLN A 91 -10.64 24.33 17.05
N VAL A 92 -11.50 23.39 17.44
CA VAL A 92 -11.13 22.25 18.29
C VAL A 92 -10.49 21.13 17.48
N GLU A 93 -11.14 20.70 16.40
CA GLU A 93 -10.65 19.59 15.57
C GLU A 93 -9.74 20.11 14.46
N PRO A 94 -8.46 19.68 14.40
CA PRO A 94 -7.56 20.10 13.34
C PRO A 94 -7.88 19.44 11.99
N SER A 95 -7.53 20.14 10.91
CA SER A 95 -7.48 19.53 9.58
C SER A 95 -6.11 18.89 9.31
N PHE A 96 -6.08 17.64 8.86
CA PHE A 96 -4.86 16.99 8.40
C PHE A 96 -4.45 17.55 7.04
N ASP A 97 -3.43 18.41 7.02
CA ASP A 97 -2.94 19.03 5.79
C ASP A 97 -1.55 18.49 5.42
N ALA A 98 -1.48 17.90 4.23
CA ALA A 98 -0.30 17.26 3.68
C ALA A 98 0.01 17.85 2.30
N LYS A 99 1.21 18.42 2.14
CA LYS A 99 1.66 19.00 0.86
C LYS A 99 2.88 18.25 0.36
N GLY A 100 2.82 17.74 -0.87
CA GLY A 100 3.95 17.15 -1.60
C GLY A 100 4.55 15.87 -1.01
N ILE A 101 3.98 15.33 0.08
CA ILE A 101 4.34 14.04 0.66
C ILE A 101 3.53 12.90 0.03
N GLU A 102 3.93 11.66 0.29
CA GLU A 102 3.41 10.46 -0.38
C GLU A 102 1.91 10.21 -0.14
N THR A 103 1.30 10.78 0.90
CA THR A 103 -0.15 10.66 1.15
C THR A 103 -1.01 11.29 0.05
N VAL A 104 -0.55 12.39 -0.55
CA VAL A 104 -1.29 13.12 -1.60
C VAL A 104 -0.77 12.86 -3.01
N ARG A 105 0.33 12.10 -3.13
CA ARG A 105 0.93 11.78 -4.43
C ARG A 105 0.31 10.53 -5.03
N ARG A 106 -0.10 10.65 -6.30
CA ARG A 106 -0.67 9.55 -7.08
C ARG A 106 0.38 8.61 -7.70
N ASP A 107 1.67 8.84 -7.45
CA ASP A 107 2.76 8.06 -8.06
C ASP A 107 3.17 6.83 -7.21
N SER A 108 2.78 6.83 -5.93
CA SER A 108 2.98 5.75 -4.97
C SER A 108 1.75 4.83 -4.90
N CYS A 109 1.93 3.59 -4.45
CA CYS A 109 0.82 2.68 -4.22
C CYS A 109 0.02 3.10 -2.96
N GLY A 110 -1.25 2.70 -2.91
CA GLY A 110 -2.17 3.03 -1.82
C GLY A 110 -1.68 2.58 -0.44
N ALA A 111 -0.93 1.48 -0.38
CA ALA A 111 -0.34 0.97 0.86
C ALA A 111 0.61 1.98 1.50
N VAL A 112 1.40 2.71 0.71
CA VAL A 112 2.31 3.76 1.23
C VAL A 112 1.51 4.93 1.78
N ALA A 113 0.55 5.43 1.00
CA ALA A 113 -0.27 6.58 1.39
C ALA A 113 -1.05 6.30 2.68
N LYS A 114 -1.80 5.19 2.74
CA LYS A 114 -2.59 4.78 3.91
C LYS A 114 -1.74 4.54 5.15
N THR A 115 -0.60 3.83 4.99
CA THR A 115 0.31 3.56 6.12
C THR A 115 0.93 4.85 6.64
N MET A 116 1.38 5.74 5.75
CA MET A 116 1.96 7.03 6.13
C MET A 116 0.96 7.93 6.83
N GLU A 117 -0.26 8.09 6.29
CA GLU A 117 -1.30 8.91 6.90
C GLU A 117 -1.65 8.41 8.30
N GLN A 118 -1.91 7.11 8.46
CA GLN A 118 -2.25 6.55 9.76
C GLN A 118 -1.10 6.67 10.77
N SER A 119 0.15 6.47 10.34
CA SER A 119 1.32 6.66 11.19
C SER A 119 1.46 8.12 11.65
N LEU A 120 1.23 9.08 10.75
CA LEU A 120 1.26 10.51 11.08
C LEU A 120 0.15 10.90 12.06
N ARG A 121 -1.07 10.44 11.84
CA ARG A 121 -2.21 10.67 12.75
C ARG A 121 -1.93 10.13 14.15
N LEU A 122 -1.49 8.87 14.24
CA LEU A 122 -1.10 8.24 15.52
C LEU A 122 -0.01 9.03 16.25
N PHE A 123 0.96 9.56 15.50
CA PHE A 123 2.02 10.38 16.08
C PHE A 123 1.48 11.74 16.54
N PHE A 124 0.65 12.41 15.74
CA PHE A 124 0.12 13.73 16.10
C PHE A 124 -0.85 13.68 17.28
N GLU A 125 -1.64 12.61 17.41
CA GLU A 125 -2.60 12.43 18.50
C GLU A 125 -1.97 12.01 19.82
N HIS A 126 -0.90 11.21 19.78
CA HIS A 126 -0.32 10.63 20.98
C HIS A 126 1.08 11.12 21.32
N GLN A 127 1.76 11.77 20.38
CA GLN A 127 3.16 12.19 20.47
C GLN A 127 4.11 11.06 20.91
N ASP A 128 3.75 9.81 20.61
CA ASP A 128 4.49 8.62 21.01
C ASP A 128 4.91 7.80 19.80
N ILE A 129 6.23 7.77 19.57
CA ILE A 129 6.86 7.01 18.50
C ILE A 129 6.72 5.49 18.68
N SER A 130 6.55 5.01 19.91
CA SER A 130 6.38 3.59 20.23
C SER A 130 5.06 3.05 19.68
N LYS A 131 3.98 3.84 19.73
CA LYS A 131 2.69 3.50 19.11
C LYS A 131 2.81 3.39 17.60
N VAL A 132 3.58 4.28 16.97
CA VAL A 132 3.87 4.22 15.52
C VAL A 132 4.66 2.95 15.21
N LYS A 133 5.72 2.64 15.97
CA LYS A 133 6.51 1.40 15.82
C LYS A 133 5.61 0.16 15.89
N ALA A 134 4.76 0.06 16.93
CA ALA A 134 3.85 -1.06 17.10
C ALA A 134 2.85 -1.18 15.93
N TYR A 135 2.31 -0.05 15.45
CA TYR A 135 1.45 -0.04 14.26
C TYR A 135 2.17 -0.55 13.01
N LEU A 136 3.38 -0.06 12.75
CA LEU A 136 4.17 -0.46 11.57
C LEU A 136 4.54 -1.93 11.61
N GLN A 137 4.98 -2.45 12.76
CA GLN A 137 5.28 -3.87 12.92
C GLN A 137 4.04 -4.74 12.65
N ARG A 138 2.85 -4.32 13.09
CA ARG A 138 1.60 -5.02 12.73
C ARG A 138 1.33 -4.98 11.22
N GLN A 139 1.51 -3.83 10.56
CA GLN A 139 1.30 -3.74 9.11
C GLN A 139 2.31 -4.59 8.33
N TRP A 140 3.59 -4.54 8.68
CA TRP A 140 4.62 -5.36 8.05
C TRP A 140 4.34 -6.85 8.24
N THR A 141 3.91 -7.29 9.43
CA THR A 141 3.47 -8.69 9.65
C THR A 141 2.30 -9.07 8.74
N ARG A 142 1.30 -8.19 8.58
CA ARG A 142 0.16 -8.46 7.68
C ARG A 142 0.58 -8.59 6.22
N ILE A 143 1.47 -7.71 5.76
CA ILE A 143 2.02 -7.74 4.40
C ILE A 143 2.79 -9.04 4.18
N LEU A 144 3.72 -9.38 5.07
CA LEU A 144 4.52 -10.62 4.98
C LEU A 144 3.67 -11.89 5.06
N ALA A 145 2.53 -11.83 5.74
CA ALA A 145 1.56 -12.92 5.82
C ALA A 145 0.59 -12.98 4.63
N GLY A 146 0.67 -12.04 3.68
CA GLY A 146 -0.27 -11.95 2.54
C GLY A 146 -1.70 -11.57 2.92
N ARG A 147 -1.94 -11.06 4.14
CA ARG A 147 -3.28 -10.70 4.66
C ARG A 147 -3.63 -9.24 4.39
N VAL A 148 -3.43 -8.82 3.15
CA VAL A 148 -3.64 -7.44 2.67
C VAL A 148 -4.35 -7.44 1.33
N SER A 149 -5.12 -6.39 1.05
CA SER A 149 -5.81 -6.26 -0.23
C SER A 149 -4.83 -5.85 -1.31
N LEU A 150 -4.77 -6.60 -2.42
CA LEU A 150 -3.87 -6.32 -3.54
C LEU A 150 -4.14 -4.96 -4.21
N HIS A 151 -5.37 -4.43 -4.08
CA HIS A 151 -5.75 -3.11 -4.56
C HIS A 151 -4.75 -2.02 -4.10
N ASP A 152 -4.33 -2.07 -2.84
CA ASP A 152 -3.45 -1.05 -2.27
C ASP A 152 -2.00 -1.16 -2.75
N PHE A 153 -1.65 -2.23 -3.47
CA PHE A 153 -0.29 -2.47 -3.99
C PHE A 153 -0.16 -2.20 -5.49
N VAL A 154 -1.26 -1.86 -6.16
CA VAL A 154 -1.24 -1.46 -7.57
C VAL A 154 -0.70 -0.02 -7.66
N PHE A 155 0.29 0.17 -8.52
CA PHE A 155 0.74 1.49 -8.97
C PHE A 155 -0.04 1.91 -10.20
N ALA A 156 -0.18 3.20 -10.44
CA ALA A 156 -0.69 3.74 -11.70
C ALA A 156 0.15 4.95 -12.11
N LYS A 157 0.90 4.83 -13.22
CA LYS A 157 1.81 5.89 -13.69
C LYS A 157 1.56 6.26 -15.15
N GLU A 158 1.75 7.54 -15.44
CA GLU A 158 1.59 8.09 -16.78
C GLU A 158 2.61 7.48 -17.74
N VAL A 159 2.13 7.00 -18.88
CA VAL A 159 2.93 6.46 -19.97
C VAL A 159 2.94 7.44 -21.13
N ARG A 160 4.12 7.70 -21.69
CA ARG A 160 4.35 8.60 -22.83
C ARG A 160 5.18 7.89 -23.88
N LEU A 161 4.60 6.84 -24.49
CA LEU A 161 5.27 6.10 -25.57
C LEU A 161 5.70 7.06 -26.69
N GLY A 162 6.86 6.80 -27.30
CA GLY A 162 7.47 7.68 -28.30
C GLY A 162 8.33 8.84 -27.76
N THR A 163 8.19 9.21 -26.47
CA THR A 163 9.04 10.27 -25.85
C THR A 163 10.25 9.73 -25.11
N TYR A 164 10.26 8.43 -24.80
CA TYR A 164 11.37 7.80 -24.10
C TYR A 164 12.58 7.70 -25.02
N SER A 165 13.75 8.10 -24.52
CA SER A 165 14.97 8.05 -25.30
C SER A 165 15.34 6.62 -25.68
N ASN A 166 15.68 6.38 -26.95
CA ASN A 166 16.22 5.08 -27.39
C ASN A 166 17.55 4.72 -26.71
N ARG A 167 18.18 5.67 -26.00
CA ARG A 167 19.45 5.50 -25.28
C ARG A 167 19.30 4.94 -23.86
N SER A 168 18.12 5.04 -23.25
CA SER A 168 17.86 4.42 -21.95
C SER A 168 17.54 2.93 -22.15
N ALA A 169 18.42 2.05 -21.67
CA ALA A 169 18.29 0.59 -21.79
C ALA A 169 17.07 -0.03 -21.06
N SER A 170 16.21 0.79 -20.45
CA SER A 170 15.07 0.33 -19.66
C SER A 170 13.92 1.32 -19.75
N PHE A 171 12.78 0.85 -20.24
CA PHE A 171 11.52 1.55 -20.14
C PHE A 171 11.04 1.63 -18.66
N PRO A 172 10.25 2.65 -18.30
CA PRO A 172 9.56 2.68 -17.01
C PRO A 172 8.63 1.45 -16.82
N PRO A 173 8.39 0.98 -15.58
CA PRO A 173 7.51 -0.17 -15.29
C PRO A 173 6.15 -0.13 -16.01
N ALA A 174 5.45 0.99 -15.95
CA ALA A 174 4.14 1.15 -16.58
C ALA A 174 4.20 1.05 -18.12
N ALA A 175 5.27 1.56 -18.74
CA ALA A 175 5.48 1.45 -20.17
C ALA A 175 5.78 0.00 -20.58
N ILE A 176 6.47 -0.78 -19.74
CA ILE A 176 6.71 -2.21 -19.98
C ILE A 176 5.39 -2.99 -20.02
N VAL A 177 4.49 -2.74 -19.07
CA VAL A 177 3.16 -3.37 -19.05
C VAL A 177 2.38 -3.00 -20.31
N ALA A 178 2.37 -1.72 -20.69
CA ALA A 178 1.73 -1.28 -21.93
C ALA A 178 2.30 -1.98 -23.18
N ILE A 179 3.64 -2.07 -23.31
CA ILE A 179 4.28 -2.75 -24.44
C ILE A 179 3.94 -4.25 -24.43
N LYS A 180 3.85 -4.89 -23.27
CA LYS A 180 3.40 -6.30 -23.16
C LYS A 180 1.96 -6.44 -23.62
N ALA A 181 1.07 -5.54 -23.23
CA ALA A 181 -0.33 -5.53 -23.67
C ALA A 181 -0.44 -5.34 -25.19
N MET A 182 0.32 -4.40 -25.77
CA MET A 182 0.36 -4.14 -27.21
C MET A 182 0.87 -5.33 -28.05
N LYS A 183 1.74 -6.17 -27.48
CA LYS A 183 2.19 -7.42 -28.14
C LYS A 183 1.07 -8.45 -28.23
N THR A 184 0.19 -8.49 -27.23
CA THR A 184 -0.98 -9.37 -27.20
C THR A 184 -2.10 -8.83 -28.07
N ASP A 185 -2.40 -7.54 -27.95
CA ASP A 185 -3.37 -6.82 -28.77
C ASP A 185 -2.78 -5.48 -29.24
N PRO A 186 -2.45 -5.33 -30.53
CA PRO A 186 -1.93 -4.08 -31.08
C PRO A 186 -2.82 -2.86 -30.83
N ARG A 187 -4.12 -3.05 -30.55
CA ARG A 187 -5.06 -1.96 -30.25
C ARG A 187 -5.04 -1.51 -28.78
N ALA A 188 -4.31 -2.22 -27.92
CA ALA A 188 -4.13 -1.87 -26.51
C ALA A 188 -3.09 -0.76 -26.27
N GLU A 189 -2.77 0.03 -27.30
CA GLU A 189 -1.85 1.17 -27.16
C GLU A 189 -2.44 2.22 -26.21
N PRO A 190 -1.72 2.59 -25.13
CA PRO A 190 -2.19 3.61 -24.20
C PRO A 190 -2.16 4.99 -24.85
N ARG A 191 -3.11 5.84 -24.48
CA ARG A 191 -3.12 7.25 -24.88
C ARG A 191 -1.94 8.00 -24.24
N TYR A 192 -1.60 9.15 -24.83
CA TYR A 192 -0.56 10.01 -24.28
C TYR A 192 -0.88 10.42 -22.84
N ALA A 193 0.08 10.18 -21.93
CA ALA A 193 -0.03 10.40 -20.50
C ALA A 193 -1.16 9.60 -19.80
N GLU A 194 -1.62 8.52 -20.42
CA GLU A 194 -2.54 7.58 -19.76
C GLU A 194 -1.85 6.89 -18.58
N ARG A 195 -2.58 6.73 -17.48
CA ARG A 195 -2.07 6.06 -16.28
C ARG A 195 -2.27 4.56 -16.38
N VAL A 196 -1.20 3.85 -16.71
CA VAL A 196 -1.22 2.39 -16.84
C VAL A 196 -0.95 1.74 -15.47
N PRO A 197 -1.83 0.85 -14.99
CA PRO A 197 -1.66 0.20 -13.71
C PRO A 197 -0.65 -0.96 -13.78
N TYR A 198 0.10 -1.20 -12.70
CA TYR A 198 1.04 -2.33 -12.62
C TYR A 198 1.29 -2.75 -11.17
N ALA A 199 1.72 -4.01 -11.00
CA ALA A 199 2.15 -4.55 -9.71
C ALA A 199 3.55 -5.16 -9.81
N VAL A 200 4.26 -5.24 -8.68
CA VAL A 200 5.60 -5.83 -8.59
C VAL A 200 5.54 -7.19 -7.88
N ILE A 201 5.99 -8.23 -8.57
CA ILE A 201 5.93 -9.62 -8.12
C ILE A 201 7.29 -10.15 -7.69
N HIS A 202 7.30 -11.29 -7.00
CA HIS A 202 8.54 -12.00 -6.73
C HIS A 202 9.18 -12.46 -8.05
N GLY A 203 10.44 -12.07 -8.27
CA GLY A 203 11.28 -12.57 -9.34
C GLY A 203 12.32 -13.55 -8.82
N GLU A 204 13.09 -14.11 -9.75
CA GLU A 204 14.27 -14.92 -9.44
C GLU A 204 15.33 -14.09 -8.68
N PRO A 205 16.20 -14.72 -7.88
CA PRO A 205 17.30 -14.01 -7.22
C PRO A 205 18.14 -13.23 -8.24
N GLY A 206 18.29 -11.92 -8.03
CA GLY A 206 19.02 -11.04 -8.95
C GLY A 206 18.20 -10.51 -10.13
N ALA A 207 16.91 -10.88 -10.25
CA ALA A 207 16.03 -10.34 -11.28
C ALA A 207 15.93 -8.80 -11.18
N ARG A 208 15.92 -8.14 -12.34
CA ARG A 208 15.80 -6.69 -12.40
C ARG A 208 14.35 -6.31 -12.11
N LEU A 209 14.14 -5.07 -11.66
CA LEU A 209 12.79 -4.56 -11.39
C LEU A 209 11.87 -4.74 -12.60
N VAL A 210 12.36 -4.46 -13.80
CA VAL A 210 11.62 -4.56 -15.07
C VAL A 210 11.07 -5.95 -15.37
N ASP A 211 11.77 -6.99 -14.92
CA ASP A 211 11.38 -8.39 -15.14
C ASP A 211 10.30 -8.83 -14.12
N MET A 212 10.16 -8.09 -13.01
CA MET A 212 9.22 -8.33 -11.92
C MET A 212 7.91 -7.53 -12.05
N VAL A 213 7.66 -6.86 -13.18
CA VAL A 213 6.46 -6.04 -13.38
C VAL A 213 5.42 -6.78 -14.20
N VAL A 214 4.19 -6.83 -13.68
CA VAL A 214 3.04 -7.49 -14.32
C VAL A 214 1.79 -6.60 -14.30
N ASP A 215 0.85 -6.94 -15.18
CA ASP A 215 -0.50 -6.38 -15.15
C ASP A 215 -1.25 -6.88 -13.90
N PRO A 216 -2.05 -6.03 -13.21
CA PRO A 216 -2.82 -6.47 -12.06
C PRO A 216 -3.83 -7.58 -12.35
N LEU A 217 -4.39 -7.66 -13.57
CA LEU A 217 -5.30 -8.72 -13.97
C LEU A 217 -4.57 -10.07 -14.05
N ASP A 218 -3.34 -10.09 -14.57
CA ASP A 218 -2.50 -11.30 -14.58
C ASP A 218 -2.18 -11.79 -13.17
N LEU A 219 -1.97 -10.86 -12.23
CA LEU A 219 -1.77 -11.20 -10.82
C LEU A 219 -3.05 -11.75 -10.16
N LEU A 220 -4.23 -11.26 -10.57
CA LEU A 220 -5.52 -11.63 -10.00
C LEU A 220 -6.16 -12.88 -10.64
N ALA A 221 -5.68 -13.33 -11.80
CA ALA A 221 -6.16 -14.55 -12.46
C ALA A 221 -6.07 -15.77 -11.53
N THR A 222 -7.09 -16.63 -11.54
CA THR A 222 -7.24 -17.76 -10.59
C THR A 222 -6.01 -18.67 -10.57
N ASP A 223 -5.48 -19.02 -11.74
CA ASP A 223 -4.29 -19.88 -11.90
C ASP A 223 -2.96 -19.12 -12.00
N SER A 224 -2.95 -17.85 -11.56
CA SER A 224 -1.74 -17.05 -11.64
C SER A 224 -0.62 -17.64 -10.77
N PRO A 225 0.58 -17.90 -11.34
CA PRO A 225 1.74 -18.33 -10.56
C PRO A 225 2.39 -17.16 -9.81
N PHE A 226 1.89 -15.94 -9.98
CA PHE A 226 2.51 -14.74 -9.46
C PHE A 226 2.10 -14.45 -8.03
N SER A 227 3.06 -13.99 -7.24
CA SER A 227 2.83 -13.50 -5.87
C SER A 227 3.47 -12.12 -5.71
N LEU A 228 2.80 -11.28 -4.94
CA LEU A 228 3.25 -9.92 -4.65
C LEU A 228 4.62 -9.93 -3.96
N ASN A 229 5.53 -9.03 -4.35
CA ASN A 229 6.85 -8.92 -3.72
C ASN A 229 6.81 -8.13 -2.41
N ASP A 230 6.41 -8.78 -1.32
CA ASP A 230 6.26 -8.16 0.01
C ASP A 230 7.48 -7.33 0.42
N LEU A 231 8.68 -7.89 0.22
CA LEU A 231 9.94 -7.28 0.63
C LEU A 231 10.29 -6.05 -0.20
N TYR A 232 9.95 -6.04 -1.49
CA TYR A 232 10.11 -4.86 -2.33
C TYR A 232 9.25 -3.71 -1.81
N TYR A 233 7.95 -3.95 -1.55
CA TYR A 233 7.06 -2.89 -1.08
C TYR A 233 7.48 -2.37 0.29
N ILE A 234 7.86 -3.24 1.22
CA ILE A 234 8.32 -2.82 2.54
C ILE A 234 9.64 -2.02 2.43
N ASN A 235 10.68 -2.59 1.83
CA ASN A 235 12.03 -1.99 1.85
C ASN A 235 12.23 -0.84 0.87
N LYS A 236 11.54 -0.85 -0.28
CA LYS A 236 11.76 0.13 -1.35
C LYS A 236 10.66 1.20 -1.43
N GLN A 237 9.48 0.95 -0.87
CA GLN A 237 8.35 1.89 -0.94
C GLN A 237 7.99 2.45 0.44
N ILE A 238 7.56 1.59 1.37
CA ILE A 238 7.02 2.00 2.67
C ILE A 238 8.12 2.60 3.57
N ILE A 239 9.18 1.83 3.85
CA ILE A 239 10.25 2.27 4.76
C ILE A 239 10.88 3.59 4.30
N PRO A 240 11.32 3.76 3.03
CA PRO A 240 11.93 5.02 2.60
C PRO A 240 10.99 6.23 2.71
N ALA A 241 9.69 6.04 2.49
CA ALA A 241 8.70 7.10 2.60
C ALA A 241 8.55 7.56 4.05
N LEU A 242 8.31 6.63 4.98
CA LEU A 242 8.14 6.97 6.39
C LEU A 242 9.45 7.41 7.04
N GLN A 243 10.60 6.87 6.62
CA GLN A 243 11.92 7.25 7.13
C GLN A 243 12.24 8.73 6.87
N ARG A 244 11.74 9.31 5.77
CA ARG A 244 11.89 10.76 5.50
C ARG A 244 11.22 11.63 6.56
N VAL A 245 10.13 11.15 7.13
CA VAL A 245 9.37 11.87 8.17
C VAL A 245 9.91 11.53 9.54
N PHE A 246 9.83 10.27 9.93
CA PHE A 246 10.18 9.84 11.28
C PHE A 246 11.70 9.80 11.54
N GLY A 247 12.52 9.90 10.50
CA GLY A 247 13.95 10.15 10.67
C GLY A 247 14.24 11.49 11.38
N LEU A 248 13.35 12.47 11.25
CA LEU A 248 13.46 13.76 11.96
C LEU A 248 13.26 13.63 13.48
N VAL A 249 12.61 12.55 13.94
CA VAL A 249 12.45 12.23 15.37
C VAL A 249 13.40 11.10 15.82
N GLY A 250 14.45 10.83 15.04
CA GLY A 250 15.46 9.82 15.37
C GLY A 250 15.02 8.36 15.20
N ALA A 251 13.89 8.09 14.54
CA ALA A 251 13.44 6.72 14.30
C ALA A 251 14.25 6.05 13.18
N ASP A 252 14.69 4.81 13.39
CA ASP A 252 15.28 3.94 12.35
C ASP A 252 14.31 2.80 12.00
N LEU A 253 13.56 2.99 10.92
CA LEU A 253 12.56 2.04 10.48
C LEU A 253 13.17 0.78 9.85
N LYS A 254 14.37 0.87 9.27
CA LYS A 254 15.07 -0.30 8.73
C LYS A 254 15.48 -1.23 9.86
N ARG A 255 15.98 -0.66 10.96
CA ARG A 255 16.30 -1.40 12.18
C ARG A 255 15.05 -2.04 12.77
N TRP A 256 13.94 -1.29 12.93
CA TRP A 256 12.69 -1.85 13.46
C TRP A 256 12.16 -3.02 12.63
N PHE A 257 12.30 -2.95 11.31
CA PHE A 257 11.89 -4.05 10.43
C PHE A 257 12.84 -5.26 10.52
N SER A 258 14.14 -5.03 10.69
CA SER A 258 15.14 -6.10 10.81
C SER A 258 15.05 -6.85 12.14
N GLU A 259 14.69 -6.15 13.22
CA GLU A 259 14.46 -6.71 14.55
C GLU A 259 13.16 -7.54 14.65
N MET A 260 12.26 -7.44 13.68
CA MET A 260 11.01 -8.19 13.72
C MET A 260 11.24 -9.70 13.57
N PRO A 261 10.50 -10.51 14.34
CA PRO A 261 10.41 -11.93 14.04
C PRO A 261 9.80 -12.09 12.65
N ARG A 262 10.50 -12.81 11.77
CA ARG A 262 9.95 -13.12 10.44
C ARG A 262 8.78 -14.08 10.64
N PRO A 263 7.53 -13.68 10.33
CA PRO A 263 6.40 -14.57 10.49
C PRO A 263 6.62 -15.81 9.64
N VAL A 264 6.30 -16.99 10.19
CA VAL A 264 6.22 -18.22 9.42
C VAL A 264 5.20 -17.98 8.32
N ARG A 265 5.66 -17.97 7.06
CA ARG A 265 4.78 -17.76 5.91
C ARG A 265 3.76 -18.90 5.90
N SER A 266 2.49 -18.58 6.11
CA SER A 266 1.42 -19.55 5.96
C SER A 266 1.38 -19.97 4.49
N ALA A 267 1.70 -21.23 4.20
CA ALA A 267 1.85 -21.72 2.82
C ALA A 267 0.53 -21.79 2.03
N VAL A 268 -0.56 -21.27 2.60
CA VAL A 268 -1.89 -21.26 1.99
C VAL A 268 -1.91 -20.46 0.68
N GLY A 269 -1.02 -19.47 0.50
CA GLY A 269 -0.94 -18.62 -0.70
C GLY A 269 0.18 -18.95 -1.70
N LYS A 270 1.04 -19.93 -1.43
CA LYS A 270 2.04 -20.44 -2.40
C LYS A 270 1.60 -21.80 -2.91
N ARG A 271 0.46 -21.86 -3.59
CA ARG A 271 0.20 -22.99 -4.48
C ARG A 271 0.40 -22.49 -5.89
N PHE A 272 1.57 -22.80 -6.44
CA PHE A 272 1.71 -22.87 -7.88
C PHE A 272 0.76 -23.98 -8.32
N SER A 273 -0.29 -23.63 -9.07
CA SER A 273 -1.09 -24.61 -9.79
C SER A 273 -0.12 -25.45 -10.63
N TYR A 274 0.05 -26.70 -10.25
CA TYR A 274 0.84 -27.68 -11.00
C TYR A 274 0.08 -28.00 -12.29
N ALA A 275 0.19 -27.14 -13.30
CA ALA A 275 -0.08 -27.56 -14.66
C ALA A 275 1.14 -28.39 -15.12
N PRO A 276 0.96 -29.65 -15.56
CA PRO A 276 2.04 -30.45 -16.13
C PRO A 276 2.36 -29.89 -17.53
N SER A 277 2.97 -28.71 -17.60
CA SER A 277 3.60 -28.24 -18.83
C SER A 277 5.01 -28.83 -18.91
N GLY A 278 5.36 -29.41 -20.05
CA GLY A 278 6.54 -30.25 -20.27
C GLY A 278 7.91 -29.55 -20.17
N GLN A 279 8.01 -28.36 -19.57
CA GLN A 279 9.29 -27.67 -19.36
C GLN A 279 9.68 -27.68 -17.89
N ARG A 280 10.42 -28.73 -17.51
CA ARG A 280 11.05 -28.94 -16.20
C ARG A 280 12.28 -28.05 -16.04
N THR A 281 12.11 -26.74 -15.80
CA THR A 281 13.25 -25.80 -15.69
C THR A 281 13.38 -25.10 -14.34
N ARG A 282 12.39 -25.19 -13.43
CA ARG A 282 12.44 -24.50 -12.13
C ARG A 282 12.83 -25.44 -10.97
N ILE A 283 13.75 -24.98 -10.12
CA ILE A 283 14.22 -25.68 -8.90
C ILE A 283 13.04 -26.01 -7.96
N ASP A 284 11.97 -25.22 -7.99
CA ASP A 284 10.72 -25.44 -7.26
C ASP A 284 10.07 -26.80 -7.53
N TYR A 285 10.31 -27.41 -8.70
CA TYR A 285 9.87 -28.77 -9.04
C TYR A 285 10.54 -29.84 -8.16
N TYR A 286 11.73 -29.54 -7.62
CA TYR A 286 12.53 -30.43 -6.80
C TYR A 286 12.32 -30.20 -5.30
N TYR A 287 11.59 -29.15 -4.89
CA TYR A 287 11.21 -28.93 -3.49
C TYR A 287 10.02 -29.81 -3.13
N LEU A 288 10.32 -30.96 -2.52
CA LEU A 288 9.36 -31.97 -2.09
C LEU A 288 8.67 -31.65 -0.75
N SER A 289 8.78 -30.45 -0.21
CA SER A 289 8.15 -30.07 1.06
C SER A 289 6.98 -29.11 0.85
N ARG A 290 5.80 -29.49 1.35
CA ARG A 290 4.59 -28.68 1.45
C ARG A 290 4.39 -28.25 2.90
N HIS A 291 3.37 -27.45 3.20
CA HIS A 291 2.98 -27.20 4.60
C HIS A 291 1.56 -27.70 4.85
N CYS A 292 1.33 -28.20 6.07
CA CYS A 292 0.04 -28.64 6.56
C CYS A 292 -0.97 -27.49 6.51
N ILE A 293 -2.15 -27.75 5.97
CA ILE A 293 -3.20 -26.74 5.77
C ILE A 293 -3.80 -26.27 7.11
N LEU A 294 -3.70 -27.10 8.15
CA LEU A 294 -4.28 -26.80 9.47
C LEU A 294 -3.30 -26.07 10.39
N CYS A 295 -2.09 -26.61 10.58
CA CYS A 295 -1.10 -26.09 11.53
C CYS A 295 0.07 -25.33 10.86
N GLY A 296 0.29 -25.49 9.55
CA GLY A 296 1.40 -24.86 8.84
C GLY A 296 2.76 -25.54 9.00
N GLU A 297 2.84 -26.70 9.66
CA GLU A 297 4.08 -27.50 9.74
C GLU A 297 4.49 -28.05 8.38
N LEU A 298 5.79 -28.24 8.15
CA LEU A 298 6.30 -28.83 6.90
C LEU A 298 5.88 -30.30 6.77
N VAL A 299 5.45 -30.68 5.58
CA VAL A 299 4.99 -32.04 5.23
C VAL A 299 5.62 -32.47 3.91
N GLN A 300 5.74 -33.77 3.67
CA GLN A 300 6.22 -34.30 2.38
C GLN A 300 5.22 -34.02 1.25
N ALA A 301 5.69 -33.89 0.01
CA ALA A 301 4.92 -33.37 -1.12
C ALA A 301 3.65 -34.16 -1.47
N SER A 302 3.57 -35.44 -1.08
CA SER A 302 2.38 -36.28 -1.25
C SER A 302 1.26 -35.95 -0.26
N ASN A 303 1.56 -35.34 0.89
CA ASN A 303 0.61 -35.18 1.99
C ASN A 303 0.16 -33.73 2.16
N HIS A 304 -1.12 -33.54 2.49
CA HIS A 304 -1.72 -32.22 2.75
C HIS A 304 -1.76 -31.85 4.24
N PHE A 305 -1.55 -32.81 5.13
CA PHE A 305 -1.56 -32.67 6.58
C PHE A 305 -0.32 -33.31 7.19
N CYS A 306 0.13 -32.79 8.34
CA CYS A 306 1.22 -33.40 9.10
C CYS A 306 0.70 -34.60 9.89
N ASP A 307 1.63 -35.46 10.34
CA ASP A 307 1.31 -36.69 11.08
C ASP A 307 0.54 -36.43 12.38
N ASN A 308 0.69 -35.24 12.98
CA ASN A 308 -0.08 -34.87 14.17
C ASN A 308 -1.52 -34.47 13.83
N CYS A 309 -1.74 -33.76 12.72
CA CYS A 309 -3.08 -33.40 12.28
C CYS A 309 -3.82 -34.62 11.72
N SER A 310 -3.15 -35.52 10.99
CA SER A 310 -3.78 -36.70 10.39
C SER A 310 -4.26 -37.74 11.42
N LYS A 311 -3.74 -37.74 12.65
CA LYS A 311 -4.19 -38.62 13.74
C LYS A 311 -5.67 -38.49 14.09
N ASN A 312 -6.27 -37.31 13.86
CA ASN A 312 -7.69 -37.07 14.14
C ASN A 312 -8.43 -36.68 12.87
N GLU A 313 -8.83 -37.69 12.10
CA GLU A 313 -9.50 -37.53 10.82
C GLU A 313 -10.81 -36.71 10.93
N ALA A 314 -11.61 -36.96 11.97
CA ALA A 314 -12.85 -36.23 12.21
C ALA A 314 -12.61 -34.73 12.45
N ALA A 315 -11.56 -34.37 13.21
CA ALA A 315 -11.19 -32.98 13.43
C ALA A 315 -10.67 -32.31 12.15
N VAL A 316 -9.89 -33.04 11.33
CA VAL A 316 -9.41 -32.56 10.03
C VAL A 316 -10.57 -32.31 9.08
N ALA A 317 -11.46 -33.28 8.92
CA ALA A 317 -12.63 -33.17 8.07
C ALA A 317 -13.50 -31.98 8.49
N THR A 318 -13.81 -31.85 9.79
CA THR A 318 -14.60 -30.74 10.32
C THR A 318 -13.92 -29.39 10.07
N ALA A 319 -12.60 -29.30 10.26
CA ALA A 319 -11.86 -28.06 10.04
C ALA A 319 -11.80 -27.66 8.56
N VAL A 320 -11.61 -28.61 7.66
CA VAL A 320 -11.57 -28.37 6.21
C VAL A 320 -12.96 -28.00 5.69
N VAL A 321 -13.99 -28.75 6.06
CA VAL A 321 -15.39 -28.51 5.65
C VAL A 321 -15.88 -27.16 6.19
N SER A 322 -15.63 -26.84 7.47
CA SER A 322 -16.04 -25.55 8.04
C SER A 322 -15.33 -24.36 7.38
N ARG A 323 -14.03 -24.46 7.08
CA ARG A 323 -13.29 -23.43 6.34
C ARG A 323 -13.81 -23.28 4.90
N THR A 324 -14.06 -24.39 4.21
CA THR A 324 -14.59 -24.39 2.83
C THR A 324 -15.98 -23.77 2.80
N SER A 325 -16.89 -24.20 3.68
CA SER A 325 -18.25 -23.64 3.80
C SER A 325 -18.24 -22.14 4.13
N LYS A 326 -17.31 -21.69 4.97
CA LYS A 326 -17.13 -20.26 5.25
C LYS A 326 -16.76 -19.47 4.00
N LEU A 327 -15.79 -19.96 3.23
CA LEU A 327 -15.36 -19.32 1.98
C LEU A 327 -16.47 -19.34 0.92
N GLU A 328 -17.24 -20.42 0.82
CA GLU A 328 -18.41 -20.46 -0.09
C GLU A 328 -19.44 -19.40 0.24
N ARG A 329 -19.80 -19.24 1.52
CA ARG A 329 -20.73 -18.18 1.97
C ARG A 329 -20.18 -16.78 1.67
N GLU A 330 -18.88 -16.59 1.85
CA GLU A 330 -18.21 -15.32 1.56
C GLU A 330 -18.21 -15.01 0.06
N VAL A 331 -17.90 -16.00 -0.78
CA VAL A 331 -17.99 -15.86 -2.25
C VAL A 331 -19.43 -15.55 -2.67
N GLN A 332 -20.44 -16.25 -2.13
CA GLN A 332 -21.85 -15.99 -2.43
C GLN A 332 -22.28 -14.58 -2.01
N HIS A 333 -21.80 -14.08 -0.87
CA HIS A 333 -22.05 -12.74 -0.41
C HIS A 333 -21.43 -11.69 -1.34
N LEU A 334 -20.16 -11.85 -1.70
CA LEU A 334 -19.48 -10.97 -2.65
C LEU A 334 -20.16 -11.02 -4.03
N ALA A 335 -20.62 -12.19 -4.45
CA ALA A 335 -21.36 -12.36 -5.69
C ALA A 335 -22.74 -11.66 -5.65
N ALA A 336 -23.44 -11.68 -4.52
CA ALA A 336 -24.68 -10.92 -4.34
C ALA A 336 -24.44 -9.41 -4.46
N ILE A 337 -23.35 -8.89 -3.87
CA ILE A 337 -22.96 -7.47 -4.01
C ILE A 337 -22.69 -7.12 -5.47
N CYS A 338 -21.92 -7.96 -6.18
CA CYS A 338 -21.64 -7.74 -7.60
C CYS A 338 -22.91 -7.78 -8.47
N ARG A 339 -23.84 -8.71 -8.21
CA ARG A 339 -25.14 -8.77 -8.91
C ARG A 339 -25.97 -7.51 -8.66
N HIS A 340 -26.03 -7.03 -7.42
CA HIS A 340 -26.75 -5.79 -7.09
C HIS A 340 -26.13 -4.56 -7.77
N CYS A 341 -24.79 -4.53 -7.89
CA CYS A 341 -24.08 -3.45 -8.57
C CYS A 341 -24.22 -3.48 -10.11
N GLY A 342 -24.72 -4.58 -10.70
CA GLY A 342 -24.83 -4.77 -12.15
C GLY A 342 -23.60 -5.43 -12.79
N GLY A 343 -22.70 -6.02 -12.01
CA GLY A 343 -21.54 -6.76 -12.48
C GLY A 343 -21.79 -8.24 -12.80
N GLY A 344 -22.96 -8.76 -12.44
CA GLY A 344 -23.40 -10.11 -12.79
C GLY A 344 -24.23 -10.10 -14.06
N ASP A 345 -24.02 -11.08 -14.93
CA ASP A 345 -24.98 -11.39 -15.98
C ASP A 345 -26.24 -11.95 -15.29
N TRP A 346 -27.44 -11.56 -15.73
CA TRP A 346 -28.69 -12.09 -15.18
C TRP A 346 -28.90 -13.57 -15.58
N ILE A 347 -28.08 -14.05 -16.51
CA ILE A 347 -28.00 -15.45 -16.94
C ILE A 347 -27.16 -16.24 -15.93
N VAL A 348 -27.86 -17.00 -15.08
CA VAL A 348 -27.36 -17.80 -13.94
C VAL A 348 -26.13 -18.67 -14.28
N ASP A 349 -26.02 -19.12 -15.53
CA ASP A 349 -24.96 -20.07 -15.96
C ASP A 349 -23.61 -19.42 -16.28
N SER A 350 -23.50 -18.07 -16.28
CA SER A 350 -22.32 -17.39 -16.81
C SER A 350 -21.50 -16.56 -15.80
N GLY A 351 -21.89 -16.61 -14.51
CA GLY A 351 -21.12 -16.03 -13.40
C GLY A 351 -20.89 -14.51 -13.50
N ILE A 352 -20.08 -13.97 -12.59
CA ILE A 352 -19.73 -12.54 -12.57
C ILE A 352 -18.48 -12.27 -13.42
N LYS A 353 -18.68 -11.66 -14.59
CA LYS A 353 -17.61 -11.32 -15.56
C LYS A 353 -16.95 -9.96 -15.32
N CYS A 354 -17.42 -9.16 -14.36
CA CYS A 354 -16.84 -7.84 -14.06
C CYS A 354 -15.34 -7.93 -13.69
N VAL A 355 -14.51 -7.12 -14.36
CA VAL A 355 -13.04 -7.02 -14.18
C VAL A 355 -12.56 -5.62 -13.77
N SER A 356 -13.44 -4.80 -13.20
CA SER A 356 -13.11 -3.42 -12.85
C SER A 356 -12.01 -3.33 -11.78
N LEU A 357 -10.81 -2.91 -12.17
CA LEU A 357 -9.67 -2.67 -11.27
C LEU A 357 -9.88 -1.50 -10.28
N ALA A 358 -10.92 -0.68 -10.49
CA ALA A 358 -11.29 0.40 -9.58
C ALA A 358 -12.21 -0.08 -8.44
N CYS A 359 -12.74 -1.31 -8.52
CA CYS A 359 -13.66 -1.86 -7.53
C CYS A 359 -12.89 -2.66 -6.47
N THR A 360 -13.02 -2.31 -5.19
CA THR A 360 -12.38 -3.06 -4.09
C THR A 360 -12.96 -4.48 -3.93
N VAL A 361 -14.26 -4.64 -4.19
CA VAL A 361 -14.96 -5.94 -4.15
C VAL A 361 -14.38 -6.91 -5.18
N PHE A 362 -13.88 -6.42 -6.33
CA PHE A 362 -13.23 -7.27 -7.33
C PHE A 362 -11.98 -7.97 -6.78
N TYR A 363 -11.12 -7.25 -6.05
CA TYR A 363 -9.90 -7.83 -5.46
C TYR A 363 -10.22 -8.85 -4.38
N GLU A 364 -11.17 -8.54 -3.48
CA GLU A 364 -11.59 -9.48 -2.45
C GLU A 364 -12.26 -10.72 -3.06
N ARG A 365 -13.13 -10.55 -4.06
CA ARG A 365 -13.75 -11.68 -4.78
C ARG A 365 -12.70 -12.61 -5.38
N ARG A 366 -11.72 -12.07 -6.12
CA ARG A 366 -10.64 -12.86 -6.71
C ARG A 366 -9.78 -13.56 -5.67
N LYS A 367 -9.51 -12.92 -4.54
CA LYS A 367 -8.77 -13.51 -3.42
C LYS A 367 -9.53 -14.70 -2.82
N VAL A 368 -10.81 -14.51 -2.46
CA VAL A 368 -11.63 -15.57 -1.85
C VAL A 368 -11.84 -16.72 -2.86
N GLN A 369 -12.04 -16.42 -4.16
CA GLN A 369 -12.11 -17.45 -5.20
C GLN A 369 -10.82 -18.30 -5.28
N LYS A 370 -9.64 -17.68 -5.22
CA LYS A 370 -8.35 -18.42 -5.19
C LYS A 370 -8.22 -19.30 -3.94
N GLU A 371 -8.57 -18.76 -2.77
CA GLU A 371 -8.53 -19.50 -1.50
C GLU A 371 -9.51 -20.68 -1.52
N LEU A 372 -10.73 -20.46 -2.02
CA LEU A 372 -11.76 -21.49 -2.16
C LEU A 372 -11.32 -22.59 -3.14
N HIS A 373 -10.82 -22.23 -4.33
CA HIS A 373 -10.31 -23.19 -5.31
C HIS A 373 -9.20 -24.08 -4.74
N THR A 374 -8.31 -23.46 -3.96
CA THR A 374 -7.19 -24.14 -3.30
C THR A 374 -7.66 -25.12 -2.23
N LEU A 375 -8.64 -24.73 -1.40
CA LEU A 375 -9.14 -25.56 -0.31
C LEU A 375 -10.13 -26.63 -0.78
N SER A 376 -11.00 -26.31 -1.74
CA SER A 376 -11.95 -27.27 -2.31
C SER A 376 -11.24 -28.38 -3.07
N GLY A 377 -10.15 -28.07 -3.80
CA GLY A 377 -9.32 -29.09 -4.46
C GLY A 377 -8.77 -30.12 -3.46
N VAL A 378 -8.26 -29.66 -2.32
CA VAL A 378 -7.77 -30.56 -1.27
C VAL A 378 -8.90 -31.34 -0.62
N ALA A 379 -10.02 -30.69 -0.32
CA ALA A 379 -11.15 -31.35 0.30
C ALA A 379 -11.71 -32.47 -0.60
N ALA A 380 -11.68 -32.25 -1.92
CA ALA A 380 -12.07 -33.24 -2.93
C ALA A 380 -11.04 -34.37 -3.08
N ASP A 381 -9.74 -34.06 -3.10
CA ASP A 381 -8.67 -35.08 -3.21
C ASP A 381 -8.69 -36.07 -2.03
N ILE A 382 -9.20 -35.65 -0.88
CA ILE A 382 -9.27 -36.45 0.35
C ILE A 382 -10.66 -37.10 0.52
N GLY A 383 -11.63 -36.79 -0.35
CA GLY A 383 -12.97 -37.36 -0.32
C GLY A 383 -13.88 -36.79 0.77
N PHE A 384 -13.49 -35.71 1.43
CA PHE A 384 -14.30 -35.05 2.47
C PHE A 384 -15.35 -34.09 1.91
N TYR A 385 -15.28 -33.72 0.62
CA TYR A 385 -16.17 -32.74 0.03
C TYR A 385 -16.32 -32.95 -1.50
N PRO A 386 -17.52 -32.73 -2.09
CA PRO A 386 -17.68 -32.78 -3.55
C PRO A 386 -16.87 -31.67 -4.24
N ARG A 387 -16.45 -31.90 -5.50
CA ARG A 387 -15.74 -30.88 -6.29
C ARG A 387 -16.63 -29.66 -6.48
N CYS A 388 -16.26 -28.54 -5.85
CA CYS A 388 -16.94 -27.26 -6.00
C CYS A 388 -16.40 -26.54 -7.25
N MET A 389 -17.26 -26.26 -8.23
CA MET A 389 -16.89 -25.47 -9.42
C MET A 389 -16.87 -23.99 -9.05
N VAL A 390 -15.69 -23.48 -8.69
CA VAL A 390 -15.48 -22.06 -8.30
C VAL A 390 -15.86 -21.09 -9.42
N GLU A 391 -15.85 -21.55 -10.67
CA GLU A 391 -16.22 -20.78 -11.86
C GLU A 391 -17.72 -20.42 -11.93
N LEU A 392 -18.57 -21.08 -11.16
CA LEU A 392 -20.01 -20.78 -11.09
C LEU A 392 -20.36 -19.56 -10.22
N PHE A 393 -19.36 -18.92 -9.58
CA PHE A 393 -19.56 -17.80 -8.66
C PHE A 393 -18.84 -16.51 -9.08
#